data_AF-A0A7W2NN75-F1
#
_entry.id   AF-A0A7W2NN75-F1
#
_cell.length_a   1.000
_cell.length_b   1.000
_cell.length_c   1.000
_cell.angle_alpha   90.00
_cell.angle_beta   90.00
_cell.angle_gamma   90.00
#
_symmetry.space_group_name_H-M   'P 1'
#
loop_
_entity.id
_entity.type
_entity.pdbx_description
1 polymer ?
#
loop_
_entity_poly.entity_id
_entity_poly.type
_entity_poly.pdbx_seq_one_letter_code
_entity_poly.pdbx_strand_id
1 'polypeptide(L)'
;MISLMKNLKISTDQKIYLEALHDASLDGRVRDRIKATLLRSEGWSTSMIAQALRLHETTIAWHLDDYVSKNKLAPENGGSQLYLNKIQTDEVVAHPMLQTYRCSYEIIEYIRITYEIRFSISGLNKWLHQHSFIYKYLQGVPHKFDEAKQADFIERYNELKSQEIDKPIFFMDAMHPTQAMKVSCGWIKKGHDKANELNIELHNFPPYSTNLNPIERLWKVMNEHVRNHKYFSTAKEFRDKIEEFFISQTLPKTSDILGSGINDDFQLLNSAS
;
A
#
# COMPACT_ATOMS: atom_id res chain seq x y z
N MET A 1 19.18 29.55 41.87
CA MET A 1 18.76 29.27 43.26
C MET A 1 18.30 27.84 43.34
N ILE A 2 19.17 26.93 43.77
CA ILE A 2 18.86 25.50 43.95
C ILE A 2 18.05 25.41 45.24
N SER A 3 16.73 25.44 45.11
CA SER A 3 15.78 25.46 46.21
C SER A 3 15.85 24.16 47.00
N LEU A 4 16.19 24.28 48.29
CA LEU A 4 15.87 23.40 49.42
C LEU A 4 15.66 21.92 49.08
N MET A 5 16.70 21.13 49.36
CA MET A 5 16.68 19.67 49.44
C MET A 5 15.63 19.23 50.49
N LYS A 6 14.37 19.15 50.09
CA LYS A 6 13.30 18.56 50.90
C LYS A 6 13.67 17.10 51.16
N ASN A 7 13.82 16.75 52.43
CA ASN A 7 13.87 15.36 52.83
C ASN A 7 12.53 14.72 52.50
N LEU A 8 12.54 13.79 51.56
CA LEU A 8 11.35 13.07 51.13
C LEU A 8 10.99 12.06 52.23
N LYS A 9 10.02 12.41 53.07
CA LYS A 9 9.47 11.49 54.08
C LYS A 9 8.33 10.69 53.47
N ILE A 10 8.60 9.43 53.15
CA ILE A 10 7.63 8.44 52.67
C ILE A 10 7.19 7.58 53.86
N SER A 11 5.91 7.27 53.99
CA SER A 11 5.41 6.36 55.05
C SER A 11 5.81 4.91 54.78
N THR A 12 5.81 4.07 55.82
CA THR A 12 6.12 2.63 55.67
C THR A 12 5.17 1.95 54.66
N ASP A 13 3.88 2.25 54.72
CA ASP A 13 2.88 1.69 53.79
C ASP A 13 3.13 2.11 52.34
N GLN A 14 3.55 3.37 52.13
CA GLN A 14 3.91 3.86 50.80
C GLN A 14 5.16 3.19 50.25
N LYS A 15 6.15 2.86 51.09
CA LYS A 15 7.34 2.10 50.65
C LYS A 15 6.96 0.71 50.17
N ILE A 16 6.14 -0.01 50.95
CA ILE A 16 5.64 -1.34 50.58
C ILE A 16 4.88 -1.29 49.26
N TYR A 17 4.03 -0.27 49.07
CA TYR A 17 3.32 -0.06 47.81
C TYR A 17 4.25 0.18 46.62
N LEU A 18 5.27 1.03 46.80
CA LEU A 18 6.25 1.32 45.75
C LEU A 18 7.09 0.10 45.38
N GLU A 19 7.49 -0.71 46.36
CA GLU A 19 8.21 -1.98 46.11
C GLU A 19 7.34 -2.96 45.31
N ALA A 20 6.08 -3.16 45.71
CA ALA A 20 5.14 -3.99 44.96
C ALA A 20 4.93 -3.49 43.52
N LEU A 21 4.81 -2.17 43.33
CA LEU A 21 4.72 -1.57 42.00
C LEU A 21 5.99 -1.74 41.16
N HIS A 22 7.16 -1.63 41.79
CA HIS A 22 8.45 -1.83 41.11
C HIS A 22 8.55 -3.24 40.55
N ASP A 23 8.17 -4.24 41.36
CA ASP A 23 8.25 -5.65 40.98
C ASP A 23 7.23 -6.03 39.90
N ALA A 24 6.05 -5.41 39.91
CA ALA A 24 5.03 -5.63 38.89
C ALA A 24 5.33 -4.89 37.55
N SER A 25 6.12 -3.82 37.56
CA SER A 25 6.30 -2.95 36.39
C SER A 25 7.36 -3.46 35.41
N LEU A 26 6.98 -3.59 34.14
CA LEU A 26 7.93 -3.94 33.06
C LEU A 26 8.69 -2.73 32.50
N ASP A 27 8.08 -1.53 32.53
CA ASP A 27 8.71 -0.31 32.02
C ASP A 27 9.90 0.10 32.92
N GLY A 28 11.10 0.08 32.35
CA GLY A 28 12.33 0.49 33.03
C GLY A 28 12.26 1.93 33.55
N ARG A 29 11.57 2.83 32.83
CA ARG A 29 11.45 4.25 33.23
C ARG A 29 10.62 4.42 34.49
N VAL A 30 9.55 3.63 34.62
CA VAL A 30 8.71 3.61 35.83
C VAL A 30 9.51 3.06 37.00
N ARG A 31 10.22 1.95 36.78
CA ARG A 31 11.09 1.35 37.81
C ARG A 31 12.18 2.31 38.28
N ASP A 32 12.85 3.03 37.39
CA ASP A 32 13.91 3.96 37.78
C ASP A 32 13.38 5.18 38.54
N ARG A 33 12.17 5.67 38.20
CA ARG A 33 11.47 6.69 38.99
C ARG A 33 11.14 6.18 40.40
N ILE A 34 10.65 4.94 40.52
CA ILE A 34 10.35 4.32 41.82
C ILE A 34 11.64 4.16 42.66
N LYS A 35 12.72 3.63 42.07
CA LYS A 35 14.03 3.48 42.75
C LYS A 35 14.54 4.83 43.23
N ALA A 36 14.48 5.88 42.41
CA ALA A 36 14.92 7.20 42.80
C ALA A 36 14.17 7.72 44.04
N THR A 37 12.85 7.51 44.07
CA THR A 37 11.98 7.87 45.20
C THR A 37 12.31 7.08 46.47
N LEU A 38 12.48 5.75 46.37
CA LEU A 38 12.84 4.88 47.50
C LEU A 38 14.22 5.22 48.07
N LEU A 39 15.26 5.26 47.23
CA LEU A 39 16.64 5.57 47.62
C LEU A 39 16.74 6.96 48.26
N ARG A 40 15.96 7.93 47.76
CA ARG A 40 15.91 9.27 48.36
C ARG A 40 15.32 9.24 49.77
N SER A 41 14.29 8.42 49.99
CA SER A 41 13.68 8.22 51.32
C SER A 41 14.60 7.47 52.30
N GLU A 42 15.58 6.73 51.79
CA GLU A 42 16.62 6.03 52.55
C GLU A 42 17.83 6.91 52.85
N GLY A 43 17.82 8.17 52.40
CA GLY A 43 18.87 9.15 52.69
C GLY A 43 19.97 9.25 51.63
N TRP A 44 19.83 8.59 50.47
CA TRP A 44 20.81 8.74 49.39
C TRP A 44 20.79 10.16 48.80
N SER A 45 21.97 10.67 48.47
CA SER A 45 22.09 11.96 47.78
C SER A 45 21.64 11.84 46.31
N THR A 46 21.14 12.94 45.73
CA THR A 46 20.74 12.96 44.31
C THR A 46 21.87 12.52 43.39
N SER A 47 23.11 12.92 43.69
CA SER A 47 24.32 12.50 42.98
C SER A 47 24.58 10.99 43.09
N MET A 48 24.42 10.39 44.27
CA MET A 48 24.57 8.94 44.45
C MET A 48 23.51 8.15 43.68
N ILE A 49 22.25 8.61 43.71
CA ILE A 49 21.15 8.00 42.98
C ILE A 49 21.40 8.09 41.46
N ALA A 50 21.81 9.27 40.98
CA ALA A 50 22.17 9.50 39.58
C ALA A 50 23.28 8.56 39.12
N GLN A 51 24.33 8.39 39.93
CA GLN A 51 25.42 7.47 39.65
C GLN A 51 24.95 6.00 39.63
N ALA A 52 24.10 5.59 40.57
CA ALA A 52 23.60 4.22 40.67
C ALA A 52 22.68 3.85 39.50
N LEU A 53 21.78 4.77 39.10
CA LEU A 53 20.84 4.55 37.99
C LEU A 53 21.44 4.91 36.61
N ARG A 54 22.66 5.47 36.58
CA ARG A 54 23.32 5.96 35.35
C ARG A 54 22.48 6.99 34.59
N LEU A 55 21.82 7.88 35.34
CA LEU A 55 21.03 8.99 34.82
C LEU A 55 21.68 10.31 35.21
N HIS A 56 21.35 11.38 34.48
CA HIS A 56 21.87 12.71 34.81
C HIS A 56 21.25 13.23 36.12
N GLU A 57 22.02 13.96 36.92
CA GLU A 57 21.59 14.43 38.25
C GLU A 57 20.32 15.30 38.19
N THR A 58 20.21 16.17 37.18
CA THR A 58 19.00 16.98 36.97
C THR A 58 17.77 16.14 36.68
N THR A 59 17.91 15.00 35.98
CA THR A 59 16.80 14.09 35.69
C THR A 59 16.27 13.45 36.97
N ILE A 60 17.16 13.01 37.87
CA ILE A 60 16.76 12.49 39.18
C ILE A 60 16.08 13.58 40.01
N ALA A 61 16.61 14.79 40.03
CA ALA A 61 15.99 15.91 40.73
C ALA A 61 14.57 16.18 40.21
N TRP A 62 14.35 16.13 38.89
CA TRP A 62 13.04 16.29 38.28
C TRP A 62 12.09 15.14 38.63
N HIS A 63 12.57 13.89 38.61
CA HIS A 63 11.75 12.73 39.01
C HIS A 63 11.26 12.83 40.45
N LEU A 64 12.13 13.28 41.36
CA LEU A 64 11.78 13.50 42.76
C LEU A 64 10.76 14.64 42.91
N ASP A 65 10.91 15.73 42.17
CA ASP A 65 9.96 16.86 42.19
C ASP A 65 8.60 16.49 41.59
N ASP A 66 8.58 15.73 40.48
CA ASP A 66 7.39 15.13 39.87
C ASP A 66 6.63 14.25 40.87
N TYR A 67 7.36 13.44 41.65
CA TYR A 67 6.75 12.59 42.68
C TYR A 67 6.19 13.41 43.84
N VAL A 68 6.95 14.38 44.36
CA VAL A 68 6.51 15.24 45.48
C VAL A 68 5.28 16.07 45.11
N SER A 69 5.25 16.61 43.89
CA SER A 69 4.19 17.53 43.45
C SER A 69 2.93 16.81 42.97
N LYS A 70 3.06 15.66 42.29
CA LYS A 70 1.96 15.02 41.55
C LYS A 70 1.85 13.52 41.78
N ASN A 71 2.69 12.92 42.63
CA ASN A 71 2.80 11.47 42.80
C ASN A 71 3.07 10.73 41.47
N LYS A 72 3.82 11.37 40.56
CA LYS A 72 3.98 10.94 39.18
C LYS A 72 5.13 9.93 39.03
N LEU A 73 4.76 8.67 38.77
CA LEU A 73 5.71 7.55 38.59
C LEU A 73 5.89 7.12 37.14
N ALA A 74 5.02 7.55 36.22
CA ALA A 74 5.07 7.19 34.81
C ALA A 74 5.28 8.42 33.89
N PRO A 75 5.96 8.24 32.74
CA PRO A 75 5.98 9.27 31.71
C PRO A 75 4.57 9.42 31.10
N GLU A 76 4.12 10.66 30.93
CA GLU A 76 2.87 10.98 30.24
C GLU A 76 3.11 10.99 28.73
N ASN A 77 3.35 9.80 28.17
CA ASN A 77 3.41 9.63 26.72
C ASN A 77 2.00 9.38 26.19
N GLY A 78 1.18 10.42 26.14
CA GLY A 78 -0.15 10.37 25.53
C GLY A 78 -0.08 10.73 24.06
N GLY A 79 -0.72 9.93 23.19
CA GLY A 79 -1.02 10.35 21.83
C GLY A 79 -1.91 11.60 21.84
N SER A 80 -1.85 12.39 20.77
CA SER A 80 -2.72 13.55 20.59
C SER A 80 -4.19 13.12 20.57
N GLN A 81 -5.07 13.94 21.14
CA GLN A 81 -6.52 13.77 21.01
C GLN A 81 -6.92 13.75 19.53
N LEU A 82 -7.87 12.89 19.16
CA LEU A 82 -8.43 12.84 17.81
C LEU A 82 -9.14 14.17 17.52
N TYR A 83 -8.88 14.74 16.35
CA TYR A 83 -9.49 16.02 15.94
C TYR A 83 -11.01 15.93 15.74
N LEU A 84 -11.51 14.74 15.36
CA LEU A 84 -12.92 14.48 15.09
C LEU A 84 -13.53 13.63 16.21
N ASN A 85 -14.77 13.94 16.59
CA ASN A 85 -15.54 13.08 17.47
C ASN A 85 -16.05 11.84 16.70
N LYS A 86 -16.62 10.86 17.41
CA LYS A 86 -17.04 9.59 16.80
C LYS A 86 -18.11 9.78 15.70
N ILE A 87 -19.07 10.65 15.93
CA ILE A 87 -20.17 10.93 14.97
C ILE A 87 -19.63 11.64 13.72
N GLN A 88 -18.80 12.66 13.92
CA GLN A 88 -18.13 13.39 12.84
C GLN A 88 -17.22 12.47 12.02
N THR A 89 -16.54 11.53 12.69
CA THR A 89 -15.69 10.54 12.02
C THR A 89 -16.53 9.67 11.09
N ASP A 90 -17.66 9.13 11.56
CA ASP A 90 -18.53 8.28 10.75
C ASP A 90 -19.10 9.03 9.54
N GLU A 91 -19.49 10.31 9.71
CA GLU A 91 -19.96 11.18 8.63
C GLU A 91 -18.85 11.49 7.60
N VAL A 92 -17.64 11.82 8.07
CA VAL A 92 -16.49 12.11 7.20
C VAL A 92 -15.97 10.86 6.50
N VAL A 93 -16.18 9.66 7.03
CA VAL A 93 -15.87 8.39 6.34
C VAL A 93 -16.93 8.09 5.27
N ALA A 94 -18.21 8.31 5.56
CA ALA A 94 -19.28 8.04 4.62
C ALA A 94 -19.23 8.96 3.38
N HIS A 95 -18.80 10.22 3.56
CA HIS A 95 -18.83 11.22 2.49
C HIS A 95 -17.91 10.90 1.28
N PRO A 96 -16.61 10.56 1.46
CA PRO A 96 -15.72 10.12 0.37
C PRO A 96 -16.11 8.80 -0.30
N MET A 97 -16.97 7.99 0.33
CA MET A 97 -17.53 6.79 -0.31
C MET A 97 -18.64 7.12 -1.31
N LEU A 98 -19.35 8.23 -1.11
CA LEU A 98 -20.41 8.71 -1.99
C LEU A 98 -19.88 9.68 -3.06
N GLN A 99 -18.82 10.43 -2.75
CA GLN A 99 -18.17 11.37 -3.67
C GLN A 99 -16.67 11.08 -3.76
N THR A 100 -16.20 10.76 -4.97
CA THR A 100 -14.78 10.52 -5.21
C THR A 100 -14.04 11.84 -5.35
N TYR A 101 -13.08 12.07 -4.46
CA TYR A 101 -12.19 13.23 -4.53
C TYR A 101 -10.93 12.91 -5.33
N ARG A 102 -10.49 13.87 -6.14
CA ARG A 102 -9.25 13.75 -6.89
C ARG A 102 -8.05 13.91 -5.97
N CYS A 103 -8.17 14.78 -4.97
CA CYS A 103 -7.06 15.22 -4.15
C CYS A 103 -7.47 15.42 -2.69
N SER A 104 -6.54 15.19 -1.75
CA SER A 104 -6.81 15.35 -0.31
C SER A 104 -7.23 16.78 0.09
N TYR A 105 -6.87 17.83 -0.67
CA TYR A 105 -7.27 19.21 -0.33
C TYR A 105 -8.78 19.43 -0.37
N GLU A 106 -9.50 18.70 -1.22
CA GLU A 106 -10.95 18.81 -1.38
C GLU A 106 -11.65 18.27 -0.13
N ILE A 107 -11.13 17.17 0.41
CA ILE A 107 -11.59 16.57 1.67
C ILE A 107 -11.27 17.50 2.85
N ILE A 108 -10.08 18.12 2.88
CA ILE A 108 -9.73 19.10 3.93
C ILE A 108 -10.72 20.27 3.92
N GLU A 109 -11.05 20.79 2.73
CA GLU A 109 -11.95 21.92 2.60
C GLU A 109 -13.39 21.56 3.00
N TYR A 110 -13.86 20.35 2.65
CA TYR A 110 -15.13 19.83 3.14
C TYR A 110 -15.18 19.78 4.68
N ILE A 111 -14.17 19.16 5.31
CA ILE A 111 -14.10 19.07 6.79
C ILE A 111 -14.04 20.47 7.42
N ARG A 112 -13.30 21.40 6.79
CA ARG A 112 -13.18 22.77 7.26
C ARG A 112 -14.50 23.53 7.21
N ILE A 113 -15.29 23.36 6.15
CA ILE A 113 -16.59 24.02 5.98
C ILE A 113 -17.62 23.41 6.93
N THR A 114 -17.64 22.09 7.08
CA THR A 114 -18.69 21.38 7.85
C THR A 114 -18.45 21.43 9.36
N TYR A 115 -17.20 21.32 9.82
CA TYR A 115 -16.88 21.17 11.25
C TYR A 115 -15.89 22.21 11.78
N GLU A 116 -15.48 23.19 10.98
CA GLU A 116 -14.48 24.22 11.32
C GLU A 116 -13.11 23.65 11.76
N ILE A 117 -12.84 22.39 11.46
CA ILE A 117 -11.59 21.69 11.78
C ILE A 117 -10.64 21.80 10.59
N ARG A 118 -9.39 22.17 10.86
CA ARG A 118 -8.34 22.24 9.83
C ARG A 118 -7.35 21.10 9.99
N PHE A 119 -7.34 20.20 9.02
CA PHE A 119 -6.28 19.21 8.88
C PHE A 119 -5.09 19.79 8.09
N SER A 120 -3.88 19.37 8.44
CA SER A 120 -2.75 19.43 7.51
C SER A 120 -2.87 18.30 6.48
N ILE A 121 -2.25 18.46 5.31
CA ILE A 121 -2.25 17.42 4.26
C ILE A 121 -1.71 16.09 4.81
N SER A 122 -0.57 16.13 5.53
CA SER A 122 0.02 14.94 6.13
C SER A 122 -0.84 14.35 7.25
N GLY A 123 -1.55 15.20 8.01
CA GLY A 123 -2.49 14.78 9.04
C GLY A 123 -3.70 14.05 8.46
N LEU A 124 -4.31 14.61 7.41
CA LEU A 124 -5.45 13.97 6.75
C LEU A 124 -5.03 12.66 6.07
N ASN A 125 -3.88 12.62 5.39
CA ASN A 125 -3.43 11.38 4.76
C ASN A 125 -3.21 10.26 5.80
N LYS A 126 -2.61 10.57 6.96
CA LYS A 126 -2.50 9.61 8.06
C LYS A 126 -3.86 9.16 8.57
N TRP A 127 -4.80 10.09 8.72
CA TRP A 127 -6.15 9.80 9.15
C TRP A 127 -6.89 8.89 8.15
N LEU A 128 -6.81 9.18 6.85
CA LEU A 128 -7.39 8.35 5.79
C LEU A 128 -6.83 6.92 5.81
N HIS A 129 -5.51 6.76 6.00
CA HIS A 129 -4.90 5.44 6.13
C HIS A 129 -5.36 4.70 7.40
N GLN A 130 -5.54 5.39 8.53
CA GLN A 130 -6.10 4.79 9.74
C GLN A 130 -7.53 4.28 9.53
N HIS A 131 -8.30 4.96 8.68
CA HIS A 131 -9.66 4.57 8.29
C HIS A 131 -9.71 3.68 7.03
N SER A 132 -8.62 2.99 6.70
CA SER A 132 -8.53 2.02 5.58
C SER A 132 -8.75 2.59 4.17
N PHE A 133 -8.61 3.90 3.98
CA PHE A 133 -8.60 4.47 2.64
C PHE A 133 -7.23 4.30 1.97
N ILE A 134 -7.26 3.98 0.67
CA ILE A 134 -6.07 3.83 -0.17
C ILE A 134 -6.28 4.66 -1.44
N TYR A 135 -5.25 5.40 -1.84
CA TYR A 135 -5.25 6.13 -3.11
C TYR A 135 -4.91 5.18 -4.26
N LYS A 136 -5.81 5.04 -5.23
CA LYS A 136 -5.62 4.19 -6.42
C LYS A 136 -6.06 4.94 -7.69
N TYR A 137 -5.40 4.63 -8.80
CA TYR A 137 -5.86 5.05 -10.12
C TYR A 137 -7.13 4.27 -10.49
N LEU A 138 -8.14 4.96 -11.00
CA LEU A 138 -9.34 4.32 -11.55
C LEU A 138 -8.92 3.42 -12.73
N GLN A 139 -9.46 2.21 -12.79
CA GLN A 139 -9.23 1.34 -13.93
C GLN A 139 -10.04 1.86 -15.11
N GLY A 140 -9.36 2.15 -16.23
CA GLY A 140 -10.03 2.58 -17.44
C GLY A 140 -10.81 1.41 -18.03
N VAL A 141 -12.14 1.52 -18.02
CA VAL A 141 -12.99 0.62 -18.80
C VAL A 141 -12.94 1.09 -20.25
N PRO A 142 -12.68 0.21 -21.24
CA PRO A 142 -12.73 0.59 -22.65
C PRO A 142 -14.05 1.29 -22.98
N HIS A 143 -14.04 2.41 -23.70
CA HIS A 143 -15.26 3.21 -23.91
C HIS A 143 -16.29 2.53 -24.85
N LYS A 144 -15.89 1.51 -25.61
CA LYS A 144 -16.68 0.98 -26.76
C LYS A 144 -16.89 -0.54 -26.73
N PHE A 145 -16.78 -1.19 -25.58
CA PHE A 145 -17.10 -2.61 -25.51
C PHE A 145 -18.63 -2.84 -25.58
N ASP A 146 -19.01 -4.04 -26.01
CA ASP A 146 -20.41 -4.46 -26.19
C ASP A 146 -20.61 -5.75 -25.38
N GLU A 147 -21.41 -5.69 -24.32
CA GLU A 147 -21.63 -6.79 -23.37
C GLU A 147 -22.20 -8.04 -24.05
N ALA A 148 -23.14 -7.87 -25.00
CA ALA A 148 -23.73 -8.99 -25.72
C ALA A 148 -22.67 -9.71 -26.56
N LYS A 149 -21.83 -8.94 -27.27
CA LYS A 149 -20.74 -9.52 -28.07
C LYS A 149 -19.65 -10.18 -27.21
N GLN A 150 -19.44 -9.74 -25.97
CA GLN A 150 -18.53 -10.41 -25.04
C GLN A 150 -19.10 -11.78 -24.62
N ALA A 151 -20.39 -11.83 -24.29
CA ALA A 151 -21.07 -13.07 -23.93
C ALA A 151 -21.04 -14.08 -25.08
N ASP A 152 -21.41 -13.65 -26.29
CA ASP A 152 -21.39 -14.48 -27.51
C ASP A 152 -19.99 -15.05 -27.80
N PHE A 153 -18.94 -14.25 -27.59
CA PHE A 153 -17.56 -14.69 -27.78
C PHE A 153 -17.16 -15.76 -26.77
N ILE A 154 -17.52 -15.59 -25.50
CA ILE A 154 -17.18 -16.54 -24.43
C ILE A 154 -17.89 -17.88 -24.64
N GLU A 155 -19.16 -17.85 -25.05
CA GLU A 155 -19.92 -19.06 -25.39
C GLU A 155 -19.22 -19.83 -26.53
N ARG A 156 -18.95 -19.14 -27.65
CA ARG A 156 -18.24 -19.72 -28.79
C ARG A 156 -16.85 -20.24 -28.44
N TYR A 157 -16.11 -19.56 -27.57
CA TYR A 157 -14.79 -20.00 -27.12
C TYR A 157 -14.87 -21.27 -26.28
N ASN A 158 -15.83 -21.36 -25.36
CA ASN A 158 -16.03 -22.54 -24.53
C ASN A 158 -16.46 -23.75 -25.35
N GLU A 159 -17.29 -23.56 -26.39
CA GLU A 159 -17.63 -24.59 -27.36
C GLU A 159 -16.38 -25.08 -28.13
N LEU A 160 -15.57 -24.14 -28.65
CA LEU A 160 -14.33 -24.46 -29.36
C LEU A 160 -13.35 -25.25 -28.47
N LYS A 161 -13.15 -24.80 -27.22
CA LYS A 161 -12.30 -25.46 -26.22
C LYS A 161 -12.80 -26.87 -25.88
N SER A 162 -14.12 -27.09 -25.93
CA SER A 162 -14.73 -28.40 -25.67
C SER A 162 -14.66 -29.35 -26.86
N GLN A 163 -14.71 -28.83 -28.09
CA GLN A 163 -14.66 -29.62 -29.33
C GLN A 163 -13.23 -30.03 -29.71
N GLU A 164 -12.25 -29.18 -29.44
CA GLU A 164 -10.87 -29.32 -29.94
C GLU A 164 -9.86 -29.52 -28.79
N ILE A 165 -10.09 -30.54 -27.96
CA ILE A 165 -9.28 -30.84 -26.76
C ILE A 165 -7.80 -31.11 -27.08
N ASP A 166 -7.52 -31.70 -28.25
CA ASP A 166 -6.17 -32.11 -28.66
C ASP A 166 -5.41 -31.04 -29.47
N LYS A 167 -6.02 -29.87 -29.76
CA LYS A 167 -5.38 -28.81 -30.54
C LYS A 167 -4.99 -27.62 -29.66
N PRO A 168 -3.75 -27.11 -29.78
CA PRO A 168 -3.35 -25.90 -29.07
C PRO A 168 -4.06 -24.68 -29.64
N ILE A 169 -4.77 -23.93 -28.79
CA ILE A 169 -5.38 -22.64 -29.14
C ILE A 169 -4.36 -21.53 -28.90
N PHE A 170 -4.04 -20.78 -29.93
CA PHE A 170 -3.12 -19.64 -29.85
C PHE A 170 -3.88 -18.32 -29.92
N PHE A 171 -3.59 -17.43 -28.97
CA PHE A 171 -4.04 -16.04 -29.03
C PHE A 171 -2.95 -15.19 -29.67
N MET A 172 -3.30 -14.48 -30.74
CA MET A 172 -2.36 -13.67 -31.52
C MET A 172 -2.86 -12.25 -31.60
N ASP A 173 -2.00 -11.29 -31.28
CA ASP A 173 -2.27 -9.88 -31.50
C ASP A 173 -0.97 -9.13 -31.81
N ALA A 174 -1.08 -8.12 -32.66
CA ALA A 174 0.04 -7.30 -33.06
C ALA A 174 0.23 -6.17 -32.05
N MET A 175 1.17 -6.33 -31.13
CA MET A 175 1.67 -5.20 -30.35
C MET A 175 2.69 -4.43 -31.21
N HIS A 176 2.55 -3.11 -31.32
CA HIS A 176 3.59 -2.25 -31.88
C HIS A 176 4.51 -1.77 -30.74
N PRO A 177 5.67 -2.41 -30.47
CA PRO A 177 6.66 -1.84 -29.57
C PRO A 177 7.30 -0.63 -30.27
N THR A 178 6.78 0.57 -29.99
CA THR A 178 7.23 1.78 -30.68
C THR A 178 8.46 2.38 -30.02
N GLN A 179 9.59 2.40 -30.73
CA GLN A 179 10.68 3.37 -30.51
C GLN A 179 10.55 4.60 -31.44
N ALA A 180 9.68 4.50 -32.47
CA ALA A 180 9.48 5.31 -33.70
C ALA A 180 10.70 5.29 -34.66
N MET A 181 10.58 5.05 -35.97
CA MET A 181 9.70 5.63 -37.03
C MET A 181 8.84 4.58 -37.81
N LYS A 182 7.66 4.97 -38.34
CA LYS A 182 6.89 4.23 -39.40
C LYS A 182 7.65 4.31 -40.74
N VAL A 183 7.75 3.32 -41.63
CA VAL A 183 6.74 2.58 -42.44
C VAL A 183 7.39 1.27 -42.96
N SER A 184 6.67 0.19 -43.27
CA SER A 184 6.35 -0.13 -44.68
C SER A 184 5.20 -1.15 -44.84
N CYS A 185 4.35 -0.89 -45.83
CA CYS A 185 3.40 -1.82 -46.42
C CYS A 185 4.09 -2.72 -47.46
N GLY A 186 3.58 -3.94 -47.63
CA GLY A 186 3.99 -4.89 -48.67
C GLY A 186 2.84 -5.19 -49.64
N TRP A 187 3.17 -5.48 -50.89
CA TRP A 187 2.19 -5.86 -51.91
C TRP A 187 1.73 -7.30 -51.68
N ILE A 188 0.51 -7.47 -51.17
CA ILE A 188 -0.18 -8.76 -51.03
C ILE A 188 -1.30 -8.79 -52.07
N LYS A 189 -1.37 -9.87 -52.85
CA LYS A 189 -2.39 -10.02 -53.90
C LYS A 189 -3.78 -10.05 -53.25
N LYS A 190 -4.68 -9.19 -53.70
CA LYS A 190 -6.05 -9.05 -53.17
C LYS A 190 -6.77 -10.40 -53.24
N GLY A 191 -7.22 -10.92 -52.08
CA GLY A 191 -7.93 -12.20 -51.96
C GLY A 191 -7.07 -13.44 -51.64
N HIS A 192 -5.79 -13.28 -51.30
CA HIS A 192 -4.93 -14.38 -50.84
C HIS A 192 -4.76 -14.31 -49.31
N ASP A 193 -5.48 -15.17 -48.57
CA ASP A 193 -5.30 -15.35 -47.13
C ASP A 193 -4.32 -16.49 -46.87
N LYS A 194 -3.09 -16.14 -46.50
CA LYS A 194 -2.02 -17.10 -46.22
C LYS A 194 -2.34 -18.03 -45.04
N ALA A 195 -3.27 -17.64 -44.18
CA ALA A 195 -3.81 -18.48 -43.11
C ALA A 195 -4.53 -19.71 -43.68
N ASN A 196 -5.31 -19.56 -44.76
CA ASN A 196 -6.04 -20.67 -45.38
C ASN A 196 -5.09 -21.69 -46.05
N GLU A 197 -3.97 -21.24 -46.61
CA GLU A 197 -2.93 -22.12 -47.16
C GLU A 197 -2.20 -22.94 -46.08
N LEU A 198 -2.11 -22.38 -44.88
CA LEU A 198 -1.47 -23.02 -43.71
C LEU A 198 -2.47 -23.79 -42.86
N ASN A 199 -3.73 -23.91 -43.31
CA ASN A 199 -4.83 -24.54 -42.57
C ASN A 199 -5.05 -23.91 -41.18
N ILE A 200 -4.87 -22.59 -41.07
CA ILE A 200 -5.08 -21.79 -39.87
C ILE A 200 -6.45 -21.12 -39.97
N GLU A 201 -7.35 -21.46 -39.05
CA GLU A 201 -8.65 -20.78 -38.91
C GLU A 201 -8.51 -19.52 -38.05
N LEU A 202 -8.98 -18.37 -38.55
CA LEU A 202 -8.91 -17.09 -37.84
C LEU A 202 -10.23 -16.79 -37.14
N HIS A 203 -10.18 -16.62 -35.81
CA HIS A 203 -11.29 -16.13 -35.01
C HIS A 203 -11.03 -14.69 -34.59
N ASN A 204 -11.92 -13.78 -34.99
CA ASN A 204 -11.79 -12.36 -34.65
C ASN A 204 -12.40 -12.09 -33.28
N PHE A 205 -11.68 -11.29 -32.47
CA PHE A 205 -12.22 -10.78 -31.21
C PHE A 205 -13.30 -9.71 -31.46
N PRO A 206 -14.25 -9.56 -30.52
CA PRO A 206 -15.17 -8.43 -30.53
C PRO A 206 -14.41 -7.10 -30.37
N PRO A 207 -14.93 -6.00 -30.96
CA PRO A 207 -14.24 -4.72 -30.95
C PRO A 207 -13.98 -4.22 -29.52
N TYR A 208 -12.82 -3.61 -29.30
CA TYR A 208 -12.40 -3.00 -28.02
C TYR A 208 -12.40 -3.93 -26.79
N SER A 209 -12.24 -5.24 -27.01
CA SER A 209 -12.28 -6.26 -25.94
C SER A 209 -10.89 -6.80 -25.60
N THR A 210 -9.97 -5.91 -25.23
CA THR A 210 -8.58 -6.27 -24.83
C THR A 210 -8.54 -7.18 -23.59
N ASN A 211 -9.57 -7.13 -22.74
CA ASN A 211 -9.77 -8.03 -21.59
C ASN A 211 -9.93 -9.51 -21.99
N LEU A 212 -10.41 -9.77 -23.22
CA LEU A 212 -10.61 -11.10 -23.77
C LEU A 212 -9.37 -11.65 -24.48
N ASN A 213 -8.28 -10.87 -24.54
CA ASN A 213 -7.08 -11.24 -25.25
C ASN A 213 -5.92 -11.51 -24.27
N PRO A 214 -5.62 -12.78 -23.93
CA PRO A 214 -4.59 -13.12 -22.94
C PRO A 214 -3.19 -12.61 -23.30
N ILE A 215 -2.92 -12.40 -24.60
CA ILE A 215 -1.63 -11.85 -25.06
C ILE A 215 -1.40 -10.42 -24.55
N GLU A 216 -2.45 -9.63 -24.28
CA GLU A 216 -2.34 -8.30 -23.68
C GLU A 216 -1.81 -8.37 -22.24
N ARG A 217 -2.15 -9.44 -21.52
CA ARG A 217 -1.60 -9.70 -20.18
C ARG A 217 -0.11 -10.05 -20.26
N LEU A 218 0.28 -10.84 -21.26
CA LEU A 218 1.69 -11.13 -21.55
C LEU A 218 2.46 -9.85 -21.92
N TRP A 219 1.87 -8.97 -22.74
CA TRP A 219 2.48 -7.68 -23.08
C TRP A 219 2.64 -6.77 -21.88
N LYS A 220 1.69 -6.76 -20.94
CA LYS A 220 1.81 -6.01 -19.70
C LYS A 220 3.00 -6.50 -18.87
N VAL A 221 3.12 -7.81 -18.66
CA VAL A 221 4.23 -8.41 -17.91
C VAL A 221 5.58 -8.11 -18.58
N MET A 222 5.65 -8.24 -19.90
CA MET A 222 6.86 -7.90 -20.66
C MET A 222 7.22 -6.43 -20.48
N ASN A 223 6.25 -5.51 -20.62
CA ASN A 223 6.49 -4.08 -20.42
C ASN A 223 6.98 -3.79 -19.00
N GLU A 224 6.41 -4.41 -17.96
CA GLU A 224 6.86 -4.25 -16.57
C GLU A 224 8.33 -4.66 -16.37
N HIS A 225 8.78 -5.76 -16.99
CA HIS A 225 10.13 -6.29 -16.79
C HIS A 225 11.16 -5.62 -17.70
N VAL A 226 10.78 -5.30 -18.94
CA VAL A 226 11.70 -4.86 -19.99
C VAL A 226 11.68 -3.36 -20.16
N ARG A 227 10.50 -2.71 -20.15
CA ARG A 227 10.34 -1.33 -20.63
C ARG A 227 10.09 -0.30 -19.54
N ASN A 228 9.27 -0.62 -18.55
CA ASN A 228 8.82 0.35 -17.56
C ASN A 228 10.03 0.90 -16.79
N HIS A 229 10.15 2.23 -16.77
CA HIS A 229 11.24 2.97 -16.13
C HIS A 229 12.65 2.73 -16.71
N LYS A 230 12.76 2.15 -17.91
CA LYS A 230 14.05 1.89 -18.57
C LYS A 230 14.14 2.63 -19.90
N TYR A 231 15.27 3.28 -20.14
CA TYR A 231 15.58 3.96 -21.40
C TYR A 231 16.59 3.13 -22.18
N PHE A 232 16.35 2.93 -23.48
CA PHE A 232 17.25 2.22 -24.38
C PHE A 232 17.88 3.19 -25.36
N SER A 233 19.21 3.18 -25.42
CA SER A 233 19.98 4.09 -26.27
C SER A 233 19.96 3.67 -27.74
N THR A 234 19.79 2.37 -28.01
CA THR A 234 19.78 1.80 -29.36
C THR A 234 18.69 0.74 -29.54
N ALA A 235 18.23 0.57 -30.77
CA ALA A 235 17.25 -0.47 -31.11
C ALA A 235 17.79 -1.89 -30.91
N LYS A 236 19.12 -2.08 -31.02
CA LYS A 236 19.77 -3.37 -30.76
C LYS A 236 19.66 -3.74 -29.28
N GLU A 237 20.00 -2.80 -28.40
CA GLU A 237 19.89 -2.98 -26.95
C GLU A 237 18.46 -3.34 -26.52
N PHE A 238 17.46 -2.68 -27.11
CA PHE A 238 16.05 -3.00 -26.86
C PHE A 238 15.67 -4.40 -27.35
N ARG A 239 16.11 -4.78 -28.56
CA ARG A 239 15.84 -6.11 -29.12
C ARG A 239 16.47 -7.22 -28.28
N ASP A 240 17.74 -7.06 -27.90
CA ASP A 240 18.48 -8.03 -27.09
C ASP A 240 17.76 -8.25 -25.74
N LYS A 241 17.16 -7.20 -25.15
CA LYS A 241 16.40 -7.27 -23.90
C LYS A 241 15.03 -7.92 -24.05
N ILE A 242 14.37 -7.74 -25.20
CA ILE A 242 13.14 -8.47 -25.53
C ILE A 242 13.45 -9.96 -25.72
N GLU A 243 14.49 -10.28 -26.49
CA GLU A 243 14.94 -11.67 -26.69
C GLU A 243 15.31 -12.32 -25.37
N GLU A 244 16.01 -11.62 -24.48
CA GLU A 244 16.36 -12.11 -23.16
C GLU A 244 15.12 -12.44 -22.29
N PHE A 245 14.07 -11.61 -22.38
CA PHE A 245 12.82 -11.83 -21.66
C PHE A 245 12.09 -13.10 -22.14
N PHE A 246 11.95 -13.28 -23.45
CA PHE A 246 11.20 -14.39 -24.04
C PHE A 246 11.99 -15.70 -24.08
N ILE A 247 13.32 -15.65 -24.31
CA ILE A 247 14.12 -16.83 -24.66
C ILE A 247 14.94 -17.35 -23.48
N SER A 248 15.53 -16.48 -22.64
CA SER A 248 16.65 -16.92 -21.78
C SER A 248 16.45 -16.75 -20.28
N GLN A 249 15.72 -15.75 -19.79
CA GLN A 249 15.82 -15.39 -18.36
C GLN A 249 14.51 -15.25 -17.60
N THR A 250 13.47 -14.66 -18.18
CA THR A 250 12.34 -14.17 -17.37
C THR A 250 11.11 -15.04 -17.55
N LEU A 251 10.58 -15.14 -18.77
CA LEU A 251 9.34 -15.88 -19.03
C LEU A 251 9.45 -17.39 -18.70
N PRO A 252 10.55 -18.10 -19.03
CA PRO A 252 10.69 -19.51 -18.69
C PRO A 252 10.91 -19.79 -17.19
N LYS A 253 11.38 -18.80 -16.41
CA LYS A 253 11.58 -18.95 -14.96
C LYS A 253 10.35 -18.55 -14.14
N THR A 254 9.48 -17.71 -14.68
CA THR A 254 8.24 -17.25 -14.03
C THR A 254 6.98 -17.86 -14.64
N SER A 255 7.10 -18.75 -15.63
CA SER A 255 5.97 -19.41 -16.31
C SER A 255 5.01 -20.07 -15.32
N ASP A 256 5.55 -20.74 -14.30
CA ASP A 256 4.77 -21.48 -13.31
C ASP A 256 3.96 -20.53 -12.41
N ILE A 257 4.45 -19.30 -12.19
CA ILE A 257 3.79 -18.26 -11.39
C ILE A 257 2.81 -17.44 -12.26
N LEU A 258 3.15 -17.25 -13.54
CA LEU A 258 2.35 -16.48 -14.49
C LEU A 258 1.16 -17.27 -15.04
N GLY A 259 1.16 -18.60 -14.93
CA GLY A 259 0.06 -19.46 -15.38
C GLY A 259 -1.30 -19.13 -14.75
N SER A 260 -1.33 -18.56 -13.53
CA SER A 260 -2.57 -18.10 -12.90
C SER A 260 -3.03 -16.71 -13.37
N GLY A 261 -2.18 -15.95 -14.07
CA GLY A 261 -2.48 -14.59 -14.53
C GLY A 261 -2.65 -14.49 -16.06
N ILE A 262 -1.88 -15.26 -16.80
CA ILE A 262 -1.94 -15.39 -18.27
C ILE A 262 -2.69 -16.68 -18.59
N ASN A 263 -3.98 -16.66 -18.32
CA ASN A 263 -4.91 -17.74 -18.60
C ASN A 263 -6.10 -17.23 -19.42
N ASP A 264 -6.97 -18.16 -19.80
CA ASP A 264 -8.21 -17.93 -20.52
C ASP A 264 -9.41 -17.68 -19.57
N ASP A 265 -9.17 -17.41 -18.28
CA ASP A 265 -10.20 -16.93 -17.36
C ASP A 265 -10.53 -15.46 -17.72
N PHE A 266 -11.49 -15.30 -18.62
CA PHE A 266 -11.92 -13.99 -19.10
C PHE A 266 -12.68 -13.21 -18.03
N GLN A 267 -12.32 -11.94 -17.85
CA GLN A 267 -13.04 -11.03 -16.99
C GLN A 267 -14.14 -10.35 -17.80
N LEU A 268 -15.39 -10.63 -17.46
CA LEU A 268 -16.55 -9.90 -17.98
C LEU A 268 -16.54 -8.47 -17.42
N LEU A 269 -16.68 -7.49 -18.32
CA LEU A 269 -16.84 -6.09 -17.94
C LEU A 269 -18.32 -5.75 -17.98
N ASN A 270 -18.84 -5.19 -16.88
CA ASN A 270 -20.19 -4.65 -16.82
C ASN A 270 -20.13 -3.13 -16.94
N SER A 271 -21.14 -2.55 -17.57
CA SER A 271 -21.36 -1.11 -17.62
C SER A 271 -21.52 -0.57 -16.19
N ALA A 272 -20.84 0.53 -15.90
CA ALA A 272 -21.09 1.26 -14.65
C ALA A 272 -22.52 1.81 -14.71
N SER A 273 -23.37 1.40 -13.76
CA SER A 273 -24.70 1.99 -13.54
C SER A 273 -24.58 3.41 -13.00
#